data_AF-A0A957X5T9-F1
#
_entry.id   AF-A0A957X5T9-F1
#
_cell.length_a   1.000
_cell.length_b   1.000
_cell.length_c   1.000
_cell.angle_alpha   90.00
_cell.angle_beta   90.00
_cell.angle_gamma   90.00
#
_symmetry.space_group_name_H-M   'P 1'
#
loop_
_entity.id
_entity.type
_entity.pdbx_description
1 polymer ?
#
loop_
_entity_poly.entity_id
_entity_poly.type
_entity_poly.pdbx_seq_one_letter_code
_entity_poly.pdbx_strand_id
1 'polypeptide(L)'
;LGLISRDPAVHAAAHQVGVPVFVHPEDALRDNWRMSPMLPLVHPRRPELGLPEAPRWRRARITAQETLPSQFRARQKRIRVEEQYRRPLPGWLRLTGNLLMGGIIAAALLLFTLYVIPAATITLVPGREPLRVTVQLVANPFLDVPDLEINQLPARTVETTIDATSTIRTSGTRQKSTELATGRVTFTNLGSSPVRVPAGTVVSTGTGTAVNFHTTTDAEVPAGRGQRADASIEALEPGIQGNVRANTINTVNGGLRVRISVTNQGGTGGGGSQLVPVATQADRDQLLDQVEAQIAAEAYEKLQGLLEPGEWLSPESIQLLTLSTPTFSAFNDEEADELSLTLRQLVRGVAVDEAILREALLQTAQDAIPREAKLVASSLT
;
A
#
# COMPACT_ATOMS: atom_id res chain seq x y z
N LEU A 1 3.56 -106.84 -104.03
CA LEU A 1 3.09 -105.98 -105.16
C LEU A 1 3.66 -106.60 -106.43
N GLY A 2 2.81 -106.93 -107.40
CA GLY A 2 3.23 -107.47 -108.70
C GLY A 2 2.66 -106.58 -109.80
N LEU A 3 3.43 -106.35 -110.86
CA LEU A 3 3.01 -105.48 -111.96
C LEU A 3 2.55 -106.33 -113.14
N ILE A 4 1.48 -105.91 -113.81
CA ILE A 4 1.02 -106.51 -115.07
C ILE A 4 1.21 -105.45 -116.14
N SER A 5 2.21 -105.65 -116.99
CA SER A 5 2.54 -104.74 -118.07
C SER A 5 3.20 -105.52 -119.20
N ARG A 6 2.79 -105.25 -120.45
CA ARG A 6 3.42 -105.84 -121.64
C ARG A 6 4.62 -105.04 -122.15
N ASP A 7 4.95 -103.94 -121.49
CA ASP A 7 6.07 -103.08 -121.87
C ASP A 7 7.40 -103.68 -121.35
N PRO A 8 8.36 -104.02 -122.24
CA PRO A 8 9.66 -104.59 -121.84
C PRO A 8 10.49 -103.65 -120.96
N ALA A 9 10.30 -102.32 -121.05
CA ALA A 9 10.99 -101.38 -120.19
C ALA A 9 10.59 -101.56 -118.70
N VAL A 10 9.31 -101.88 -118.45
CA VAL A 10 8.80 -102.13 -117.10
C VAL A 10 9.34 -103.44 -116.54
N HIS A 11 9.46 -104.49 -117.36
CA HIS A 11 10.08 -105.75 -116.93
C HIS A 11 11.54 -105.56 -116.49
N ALA A 12 12.33 -104.80 -117.26
CA ALA A 12 13.74 -104.56 -116.93
C ALA A 12 13.90 -103.78 -115.61
N ALA A 13 13.10 -102.74 -115.40
CA ALA A 13 13.12 -101.95 -114.16
C ALA A 13 12.69 -102.80 -112.96
N ALA A 14 11.63 -103.59 -113.08
CA ALA A 14 11.14 -104.42 -112.00
C ALA A 14 12.14 -105.53 -111.61
N HIS A 15 12.87 -106.09 -112.58
CA HIS A 15 13.92 -107.08 -112.31
C HIS A 15 15.10 -106.48 -111.51
N GLN A 16 15.40 -105.18 -111.67
CA GLN A 16 16.45 -104.50 -110.88
C GLN A 16 16.07 -104.33 -109.40
N VAL A 17 14.79 -104.13 -109.10
CA VAL A 17 14.29 -103.97 -107.72
C VAL A 17 13.76 -105.29 -107.14
N GLY A 18 13.78 -106.36 -107.94
CA GLY A 18 13.35 -107.69 -107.53
C GLY A 18 11.83 -107.89 -107.44
N VAL A 19 11.05 -107.08 -108.17
CA VAL A 19 9.58 -107.14 -108.17
C VAL A 19 9.09 -108.08 -109.29
N PRO A 20 8.20 -109.06 -109.02
CA PRO A 20 7.67 -109.94 -110.05
C PRO A 20 6.74 -109.20 -111.03
N VAL A 21 6.89 -109.47 -112.34
CA VAL A 21 6.09 -108.87 -113.43
C VAL A 21 5.52 -109.95 -114.33
N PHE A 22 4.25 -109.83 -114.69
CA PHE A 22 3.51 -110.81 -115.49
C PHE A 22 3.00 -110.20 -116.81
N VAL A 23 3.02 -110.99 -117.89
CA VAL A 23 2.58 -110.55 -119.22
C VAL A 23 1.07 -110.68 -119.37
N HIS A 24 0.49 -111.76 -118.82
CA HIS A 24 -0.93 -112.00 -118.79
C HIS A 24 -1.45 -112.08 -117.35
N PRO A 25 -2.66 -111.57 -117.07
CA PRO A 25 -3.25 -111.64 -115.72
C PRO A 25 -3.48 -113.08 -115.24
N GLU A 26 -3.57 -114.02 -116.19
CA GLU A 26 -3.78 -115.44 -115.92
C GLU A 26 -2.50 -116.10 -115.36
N ASP A 27 -1.33 -115.57 -115.72
CA ASP A 27 -0.04 -116.00 -115.17
C ASP A 27 0.08 -115.60 -113.70
N ALA A 28 -0.43 -114.42 -113.32
CA ALA A 28 -0.40 -113.91 -111.96
C ALA A 28 -1.23 -114.77 -110.97
N LEU A 29 -2.20 -115.54 -111.47
CA LEU A 29 -3.03 -116.46 -110.68
C LEU A 29 -2.35 -117.82 -110.45
N ARG A 30 -1.40 -118.23 -111.29
CA ARG A 30 -0.74 -119.55 -111.19
C ARG A 30 0.65 -119.51 -110.57
N ASP A 31 1.33 -118.37 -110.62
CA ASP A 31 2.75 -118.30 -110.34
C ASP A 31 3.13 -117.67 -108.97
N ASN A 32 4.33 -117.98 -108.48
CA ASN A 32 4.75 -117.67 -107.11
C ASN A 32 5.26 -116.23 -106.94
N TRP A 33 4.67 -115.51 -105.98
CA TRP A 33 4.95 -114.10 -105.66
C TRP A 33 6.20 -113.94 -104.77
N ARG A 34 7.43 -114.17 -105.29
CA ARG A 34 8.69 -113.98 -104.53
C ARG A 34 9.57 -112.86 -105.09
N MET A 35 10.13 -112.03 -104.20
CA MET A 35 11.09 -110.96 -104.54
C MET A 35 12.55 -111.42 -104.35
N SER A 36 13.46 -111.00 -105.23
CA SER A 36 14.92 -111.22 -105.13
C SER A 36 15.68 -110.01 -105.71
N PRO A 37 16.66 -109.38 -105.01
CA PRO A 37 17.31 -109.79 -103.76
C PRO A 37 16.74 -109.11 -102.49
N MET A 38 17.12 -109.64 -101.31
CA MET A 38 16.64 -109.21 -99.98
C MET A 38 17.47 -108.02 -99.45
N LEU A 39 16.81 -106.94 -98.99
CA LEU A 39 17.44 -105.74 -98.38
C LEU A 39 18.35 -106.08 -97.17
N PRO A 40 19.41 -105.30 -96.88
CA PRO A 40 20.32 -105.60 -95.76
C PRO A 40 19.66 -105.39 -94.38
N LEU A 41 20.07 -106.24 -93.42
CA LEU A 41 19.58 -106.28 -92.03
C LEU A 41 20.18 -105.14 -91.19
N VAL A 42 19.36 -104.20 -90.71
CA VAL A 42 19.74 -103.14 -89.76
C VAL A 42 19.53 -103.64 -88.32
N HIS A 43 20.53 -103.50 -87.44
CA HIS A 43 20.43 -103.91 -86.03
C HIS A 43 19.56 -102.95 -85.18
N PRO A 44 18.47 -103.41 -84.52
CA PRO A 44 17.49 -102.53 -83.89
C PRO A 44 17.93 -101.84 -82.58
N ARG A 45 19.05 -102.27 -81.95
CA ARG A 45 19.53 -101.68 -80.67
C ARG A 45 20.79 -100.82 -80.81
N ARG A 46 21.48 -100.89 -81.93
CA ARG A 46 22.69 -100.12 -82.25
C ARG A 46 22.73 -99.83 -83.75
N PRO A 47 21.81 -98.99 -84.25
CA PRO A 47 21.74 -98.65 -85.67
C PRO A 47 23.02 -97.99 -86.19
N GLU A 48 23.84 -97.42 -85.30
CA GLU A 48 25.10 -96.77 -85.66
C GLU A 48 26.17 -97.70 -86.25
N LEU A 49 26.12 -99.02 -86.00
CA LEU A 49 27.12 -99.98 -86.46
C LEU A 49 27.02 -100.31 -87.96
N GLY A 50 25.87 -100.05 -88.59
CA GLY A 50 25.65 -100.29 -90.03
C GLY A 50 25.91 -99.06 -90.91
N LEU A 51 26.24 -97.92 -90.29
CA LEU A 51 26.48 -96.67 -91.00
C LEU A 51 27.99 -96.52 -91.31
N PRO A 52 28.37 -96.05 -92.51
CA PRO A 52 29.77 -95.83 -92.85
C PRO A 52 30.43 -94.82 -91.90
N GLU A 53 31.70 -95.05 -91.54
CA GLU A 53 32.42 -94.20 -90.60
C GLU A 53 32.39 -92.71 -90.99
N ALA A 54 32.07 -91.85 -90.02
CA ALA A 54 32.01 -90.42 -90.24
C ALA A 54 33.41 -89.82 -90.56
N PRO A 55 33.48 -88.83 -91.48
CA PRO A 55 34.73 -88.22 -91.92
C PRO A 55 35.45 -87.49 -90.77
N ARG A 56 36.80 -87.47 -90.82
CA ARG A 56 37.71 -87.09 -89.72
C ARG A 56 37.39 -85.75 -89.05
N TRP A 57 36.93 -84.75 -89.80
CA TRP A 57 36.61 -83.40 -89.29
C TRP A 57 35.36 -83.36 -88.38
N ARG A 58 34.49 -84.38 -88.43
CA ARG A 58 33.27 -84.46 -87.59
C ARG A 58 33.51 -85.22 -86.28
N ARG A 59 34.61 -85.96 -86.14
CA ARG A 59 34.91 -86.78 -84.95
C ARG A 59 35.10 -85.92 -83.69
N ALA A 60 35.84 -84.82 -83.77
CA ALA A 60 36.10 -83.95 -82.62
C ALA A 60 34.82 -83.37 -81.99
N ARG A 61 33.80 -83.09 -82.81
CA ARG A 61 32.52 -82.54 -82.34
C ARG A 61 31.66 -83.59 -81.63
N ILE A 62 31.75 -84.85 -82.07
CA ILE A 62 31.01 -85.97 -81.46
C ILE A 62 31.63 -86.34 -80.11
N THR A 63 32.98 -86.40 -80.01
CA THR A 63 33.68 -86.70 -78.76
C THR A 63 33.47 -85.62 -77.68
N ALA A 64 33.42 -84.33 -78.06
CA ALA A 64 33.13 -83.24 -77.13
C ALA A 64 31.70 -83.30 -76.56
N GLN A 65 30.76 -83.87 -77.31
CA GLN A 65 29.35 -83.96 -76.91
C GLN A 65 29.10 -85.12 -75.94
N GLU A 66 29.93 -86.16 -75.96
CA GLU A 66 29.89 -87.27 -74.98
C GLU A 66 30.49 -86.89 -73.61
N THR A 67 31.32 -85.85 -73.52
CA THR A 67 31.94 -85.41 -72.26
C THR A 67 31.10 -84.46 -71.38
N LEU A 68 29.86 -84.16 -71.77
CA LEU A 68 28.97 -83.29 -71.00
C LEU A 68 28.27 -84.06 -69.85
N PRO A 69 28.39 -83.64 -68.58
CA PRO A 69 27.70 -84.30 -67.48
C PRO A 69 26.17 -84.19 -67.66
N SER A 70 25.45 -85.31 -67.48
CA SER A 70 23.99 -85.37 -67.61
C SER A 70 23.28 -84.23 -66.88
N GLN A 71 22.25 -83.65 -67.53
CA GLN A 71 21.48 -82.51 -67.01
C GLN A 71 20.93 -82.73 -65.58
N PHE A 72 20.73 -83.99 -65.20
CA PHE A 72 20.29 -84.38 -63.86
C PHE A 72 21.31 -84.04 -62.75
N ARG A 73 22.61 -84.25 -62.99
CA ARG A 73 23.68 -83.93 -62.02
C ARG A 73 23.86 -82.42 -61.86
N ALA A 74 23.69 -81.65 -62.94
CA ALA A 74 23.72 -80.20 -62.88
C ALA A 74 22.53 -79.63 -62.07
N ARG A 75 21.34 -80.23 -62.21
CA ARG A 75 20.14 -79.84 -61.45
C ARG A 75 20.28 -80.15 -59.95
N GLN A 76 20.79 -81.31 -59.58
CA GLN A 76 21.01 -81.66 -58.17
C GLN A 76 22.02 -80.73 -57.47
N LYS A 77 23.08 -80.29 -58.17
CA LYS A 77 24.00 -79.29 -57.62
C LYS A 77 23.32 -77.95 -57.36
N ARG A 78 22.41 -77.51 -58.23
CA ARG A 78 21.66 -76.25 -58.02
C ARG A 78 20.72 -76.33 -56.81
N ILE A 79 19.98 -77.43 -56.67
CA ILE A 79 19.05 -77.62 -55.54
C ILE A 79 19.81 -77.64 -54.21
N ARG A 80 20.97 -78.30 -54.16
CA ARG A 80 21.79 -78.39 -52.93
C ARG A 80 22.39 -77.04 -52.52
N VAL A 81 22.69 -76.17 -53.48
CA VAL A 81 23.17 -74.80 -53.21
C VAL A 81 22.02 -73.91 -52.73
N GLU A 82 20.81 -74.02 -53.29
CA GLU A 82 19.64 -73.24 -52.84
C GLU A 82 19.16 -73.63 -51.42
N GLU A 83 19.27 -74.89 -51.02
CA GLU A 83 18.93 -75.32 -49.65
C GLU A 83 19.85 -74.74 -48.58
N GLN A 84 21.11 -74.44 -48.90
CA GLN A 84 22.03 -73.79 -47.95
C GLN A 84 21.65 -72.33 -47.68
N TYR A 85 21.05 -71.63 -48.65
CA TYR A 85 20.61 -70.24 -48.49
C TYR A 85 19.23 -70.08 -47.83
N ARG A 86 18.43 -71.16 -47.77
CA ARG A 86 17.07 -71.14 -47.18
C ARG A 86 16.99 -71.61 -45.73
N ARG A 87 18.13 -71.76 -45.03
CA ARG A 87 18.10 -72.11 -43.60
C ARG A 87 17.57 -70.93 -42.79
N PRO A 88 16.45 -71.05 -42.06
CA PRO A 88 16.02 -70.00 -41.16
C PRO A 88 17.09 -69.76 -40.10
N LEU A 89 17.35 -68.50 -39.78
CA LEU A 89 18.28 -68.12 -38.71
C LEU A 89 17.98 -68.94 -37.44
N PRO A 90 19.01 -69.49 -36.78
CA PRO A 90 18.80 -70.38 -35.65
C PRO A 90 18.09 -69.63 -34.50
N GLY A 91 17.17 -70.30 -33.81
CA GLY A 91 16.28 -69.66 -32.84
C GLY A 91 17.00 -68.88 -31.72
N TRP A 92 18.21 -69.31 -31.34
CA TRP A 92 19.05 -68.59 -30.38
C TRP A 92 19.50 -67.22 -30.89
N LEU A 93 19.75 -67.05 -32.20
CA LEU A 93 20.09 -65.76 -32.81
C LEU A 93 18.94 -64.75 -32.73
N ARG A 94 17.70 -65.24 -32.86
CA ARG A 94 16.48 -64.42 -32.70
C ARG A 94 16.28 -64.03 -31.24
N LEU A 95 16.54 -64.95 -30.30
CA LEU A 95 16.46 -64.67 -28.87
C LEU A 95 17.52 -63.66 -28.43
N THR A 96 18.76 -63.81 -28.88
CA THR A 96 19.84 -62.84 -28.61
C THR A 96 19.54 -61.49 -29.25
N GLY A 97 19.00 -61.47 -30.47
CA GLY A 97 18.56 -60.23 -31.13
C GLY A 97 17.45 -59.51 -30.37
N ASN A 98 16.45 -60.24 -29.88
CA ASN A 98 15.34 -59.67 -29.11
C ASN A 98 15.80 -59.18 -27.73
N LEU A 99 16.70 -59.91 -27.05
CA LEU A 99 17.28 -59.47 -25.77
C LEU A 99 18.15 -58.23 -25.95
N LEU A 100 18.95 -58.18 -27.02
CA LEU A 100 19.78 -57.03 -27.34
C LEU A 100 18.93 -55.81 -27.72
N MET A 101 17.88 -56.00 -28.52
CA MET A 101 16.90 -54.95 -28.85
C MET A 101 16.16 -54.47 -27.60
N GLY A 102 15.67 -55.38 -26.75
CA GLY A 102 15.01 -55.04 -25.49
C GLY A 102 15.94 -54.30 -24.54
N GLY A 103 17.21 -54.69 -24.47
CA GLY A 103 18.25 -54.00 -23.71
C GLY A 103 18.52 -52.59 -24.22
N ILE A 104 18.61 -52.40 -25.55
CA ILE A 104 18.76 -51.08 -26.17
C ILE A 104 17.54 -50.20 -25.89
N ILE A 105 16.33 -50.74 -25.98
CA ILE A 105 15.10 -50.00 -25.67
C ILE A 105 15.07 -49.61 -24.19
N ALA A 106 15.40 -50.52 -23.28
CA ALA A 106 15.45 -50.23 -21.85
C ALA A 106 16.54 -49.18 -21.53
N ALA A 107 17.71 -49.28 -22.15
CA ALA A 107 18.77 -48.29 -22.00
C ALA A 107 18.36 -46.92 -22.56
N ALA A 108 17.70 -46.88 -23.71
CA ALA A 108 17.17 -45.64 -24.29
C ALA A 108 16.09 -45.01 -23.40
N LEU A 109 15.20 -45.82 -22.82
CA LEU A 109 14.18 -45.35 -21.87
C LEU A 109 14.81 -44.82 -20.57
N LEU A 110 15.82 -45.50 -20.05
CA LEU A 110 16.58 -45.04 -18.87
C LEU A 110 17.28 -43.71 -19.15
N LEU A 111 17.99 -43.63 -20.28
CA LEU A 111 18.70 -42.41 -20.69
C LEU A 111 17.72 -41.25 -20.92
N PHE A 112 16.57 -41.53 -21.52
CA PHE A 112 15.48 -40.57 -21.69
C PHE A 112 14.91 -40.13 -20.34
N THR A 113 14.70 -41.04 -19.39
CA THR A 113 14.22 -40.70 -18.05
C THR A 113 15.22 -39.81 -17.32
N LEU A 114 16.51 -40.13 -17.37
CA LEU A 114 17.57 -39.31 -16.78
C LEU A 114 17.73 -37.95 -17.45
N TYR A 115 17.49 -37.87 -18.77
CA TYR A 115 17.48 -36.62 -19.51
C TYR A 115 16.26 -35.74 -19.21
N VAL A 116 15.10 -36.38 -19.00
CA VAL A 116 13.82 -35.69 -18.76
C VAL A 116 13.62 -35.32 -17.30
N ILE A 117 14.33 -35.94 -16.34
CA ILE A 117 14.36 -35.45 -14.95
C ILE A 117 14.99 -34.04 -14.99
N PRO A 118 14.19 -32.97 -14.89
CA PRO A 118 14.73 -31.63 -14.92
C PRO A 118 15.43 -31.41 -13.59
N ALA A 119 16.57 -30.73 -13.60
CA ALA A 119 17.11 -30.15 -12.38
C ALA A 119 16.02 -29.29 -11.76
N ALA A 120 15.48 -29.72 -10.62
CA ALA A 120 14.48 -28.95 -9.90
C ALA A 120 15.17 -27.72 -9.31
N THR A 121 15.08 -26.59 -10.01
CA THR A 121 15.54 -25.31 -9.49
C THR A 121 14.57 -24.86 -8.40
N ILE A 122 14.92 -25.12 -7.14
CA ILE A 122 14.17 -24.62 -5.99
C ILE A 122 14.53 -23.14 -5.84
N THR A 123 13.69 -22.27 -6.38
CA THR A 123 13.78 -20.82 -6.14
C THR A 123 13.15 -20.50 -4.79
N LEU A 124 13.98 -20.35 -3.75
CA LEU A 124 13.55 -19.82 -2.47
C LEU A 124 13.43 -18.30 -2.60
N VAL A 125 12.20 -17.79 -2.61
CA VAL A 125 11.94 -16.35 -2.47
C VAL A 125 11.66 -16.10 -0.98
N PRO A 126 12.55 -15.42 -0.24
CA PRO A 126 12.29 -15.11 1.15
C PRO A 126 11.08 -14.17 1.25
N GLY A 127 10.12 -14.52 2.10
CA GLY A 127 9.02 -13.63 2.47
C GLY A 127 9.57 -12.38 3.16
N ARG A 128 8.98 -11.22 2.87
CA ARG A 128 9.28 -9.97 3.57
C ARG A 128 8.10 -9.64 4.45
N GLU A 129 8.33 -9.57 5.75
CA GLU A 129 7.33 -9.16 6.72
C GLU A 129 7.74 -7.81 7.34
N PRO A 130 6.87 -6.80 7.36
CA PRO A 130 7.19 -5.52 7.98
C PRO A 130 7.20 -5.68 9.51
N LEU A 131 8.40 -5.64 10.10
CA LEU A 131 8.56 -5.64 11.54
C LEU A 131 8.37 -4.21 12.08
N ARG A 132 7.38 -4.02 12.95
CA ARG A 132 7.20 -2.77 13.71
C ARG A 132 7.66 -3.02 15.14
N VAL A 133 8.79 -2.41 15.51
CA VAL A 133 9.30 -2.45 16.89
C VAL A 133 9.09 -1.08 17.52
N THR A 134 8.43 -1.05 18.67
CA THR A 134 8.36 0.15 19.49
C THR A 134 9.48 0.07 20.52
N VAL A 135 10.49 0.92 20.37
CA VAL A 135 11.60 1.03 21.33
C VAL A 135 11.29 2.18 22.26
N GLN A 136 11.35 1.94 23.58
CA GLN A 136 11.24 2.98 24.59
C GLN A 136 12.65 3.41 24.99
N LEU A 137 13.03 4.62 24.61
CA LEU A 137 14.31 5.23 24.98
C LEU A 137 14.05 6.36 25.98
N VAL A 138 14.91 6.49 26.99
CA VAL A 138 14.82 7.54 28.00
C VAL A 138 16.00 8.49 27.84
N ALA A 139 15.72 9.75 27.50
CA ALA A 139 16.73 10.80 27.43
C ALA A 139 17.04 11.31 28.84
N ASN A 140 18.29 11.21 29.27
CA ASN A 140 18.73 11.59 30.61
C ASN A 140 19.80 12.68 30.53
N PRO A 141 19.51 13.90 31.02
CA PRO A 141 20.48 15.00 31.00
C PRO A 141 21.70 14.85 31.91
N PHE A 142 21.70 13.86 32.80
CA PHE A 142 22.76 13.61 33.76
C PHE A 142 23.70 12.47 33.33
N LEU A 143 23.48 11.88 32.14
CA LEU A 143 24.33 10.87 31.55
C LEU A 143 25.27 11.49 30.51
N ASP A 144 26.55 11.17 30.59
CA ASP A 144 27.55 11.58 29.59
C ASP A 144 27.73 10.52 28.48
N VAL A 145 27.42 9.26 28.77
CA VAL A 145 27.61 8.10 27.88
C VAL A 145 26.28 7.35 27.75
N PRO A 146 25.89 6.88 26.56
CA PRO A 146 24.67 6.08 26.39
C PRO A 146 24.79 4.74 27.12
N ASP A 147 23.72 4.39 27.85
CA ASP A 147 23.56 3.09 28.49
C ASP A 147 22.43 2.34 27.78
N LEU A 148 22.84 1.48 26.84
CA LEU A 148 21.94 0.75 25.97
C LEU A 148 21.33 -0.49 26.66
N GLU A 149 21.86 -0.93 27.82
CA GLU A 149 21.26 -2.05 28.56
C GLU A 149 19.92 -1.65 29.20
N ILE A 150 19.83 -0.38 29.62
CA ILE A 150 18.63 0.21 30.24
C ILE A 150 17.94 1.25 29.34
N ASN A 151 18.30 1.29 28.05
CA ASN A 151 17.74 2.19 27.04
C ASN A 151 17.82 3.69 27.41
N GLN A 152 18.92 4.12 28.02
CA GLN A 152 19.16 5.52 28.38
C GLN A 152 20.15 6.21 27.45
N LEU A 153 19.80 7.43 27.02
CA LEU A 153 20.62 8.25 26.14
C LEU A 153 21.10 9.51 26.87
N PRO A 154 22.35 9.96 26.63
CA PRO A 154 22.80 11.24 27.10
C PRO A 154 21.97 12.33 26.43
N ALA A 155 21.62 13.35 27.19
CA ALA A 155 20.82 14.45 26.68
C ALA A 155 21.35 15.79 27.18
N ARG A 156 21.09 16.85 26.43
CA ARG A 156 21.43 18.21 26.83
C ARG A 156 20.16 18.97 27.16
N THR A 157 20.15 19.63 28.31
CA THR A 157 19.08 20.57 28.63
C THR A 157 19.32 21.86 27.87
N VAL A 158 18.34 22.27 27.06
CA VAL A 158 18.28 23.59 26.44
C VAL A 158 17.17 24.39 27.08
N GLU A 159 17.46 25.62 27.47
CA GLU A 159 16.48 26.49 28.10
C GLU A 159 16.59 27.92 27.58
N THR A 160 15.45 28.59 27.50
CA THR A 160 15.35 29.99 27.07
C THR A 160 14.13 30.64 27.68
N THR A 161 14.20 31.95 27.89
CA THR A 161 13.07 32.71 28.42
C THR A 161 12.31 33.39 27.29
N ILE A 162 10.98 33.23 27.30
CA ILE A 162 10.08 33.88 26.35
C ILE A 162 9.20 34.87 27.11
N ASP A 163 9.17 36.10 26.60
CA ASP A 163 8.31 37.18 27.07
C ASP A 163 7.20 37.38 26.05
N ALA A 164 5.96 37.15 26.47
CA ALA A 164 4.79 37.38 25.63
C ALA A 164 3.88 38.40 26.30
N THR A 165 3.33 39.29 25.47
CA THR A 165 2.32 40.26 25.87
C THR A 165 1.15 40.19 24.91
N SER A 166 -0.05 40.08 25.46
CA SER A 166 -1.30 40.13 24.68
C SER A 166 -2.30 41.07 25.35
N THR A 167 -3.24 41.55 24.54
CA THR A 167 -4.29 42.48 24.96
C THR A 167 -5.63 42.03 24.38
N ILE A 168 -6.68 42.10 25.19
CA ILE A 168 -8.07 41.86 24.78
C ILE A 168 -8.96 43.00 25.26
N ARG A 169 -10.12 43.16 24.61
CA ARG A 169 -11.17 44.04 25.15
C ARG A 169 -11.90 43.37 26.29
N THR A 170 -12.21 44.12 27.33
CA THR A 170 -12.98 43.62 28.47
C THR A 170 -14.43 43.36 28.07
N SER A 171 -15.00 42.26 28.53
CA SER A 171 -16.39 41.88 28.25
C SER A 171 -17.37 42.34 29.33
N GLY A 172 -16.87 42.60 30.55
CA GLY A 172 -17.68 43.03 31.68
C GLY A 172 -18.19 44.45 31.53
N THR A 173 -19.34 44.74 32.13
CA THR A 173 -19.84 46.10 32.31
C THR A 173 -20.31 46.32 33.73
N ARG A 174 -20.08 47.52 34.26
CA ARG A 174 -20.52 47.95 35.58
C ARG A 174 -21.22 49.29 35.49
N GLN A 175 -22.29 49.45 36.26
CA GLN A 175 -22.98 50.74 36.36
C GLN A 175 -22.16 51.68 37.23
N LYS A 176 -21.75 52.82 36.66
CA LYS A 176 -21.07 53.92 37.34
C LYS A 176 -21.99 55.13 37.38
N SER A 177 -22.21 55.65 38.58
CA SER A 177 -22.95 56.90 38.77
C SER A 177 -22.14 58.07 38.24
N THR A 178 -22.72 58.87 37.33
CA THR A 178 -22.01 59.96 36.64
C THR A 178 -22.58 61.33 36.96
N GLU A 179 -23.90 61.48 36.95
CA GLU A 179 -24.56 62.79 37.05
C GLU A 179 -25.30 62.94 38.39
N LEU A 180 -25.31 64.16 38.91
CA LEU A 180 -26.00 64.53 40.15
C LEU A 180 -27.44 64.95 39.85
N ALA A 181 -28.37 64.45 40.65
CA ALA A 181 -29.76 64.88 40.53
C ALA A 181 -29.94 66.30 41.10
N THR A 182 -30.63 67.14 40.36
CA THR A 182 -30.96 68.51 40.75
C THR A 182 -32.47 68.67 40.92
N GLY A 183 -32.86 69.65 41.71
CA GLY A 183 -34.27 69.99 41.88
C GLY A 183 -34.46 71.24 42.73
N ARG A 184 -35.69 71.43 43.20
CA ARG A 184 -36.07 72.58 44.03
C ARG A 184 -36.86 72.11 45.24
N VAL A 185 -36.52 72.68 46.39
CA VAL A 185 -37.25 72.49 47.64
C VAL A 185 -37.84 73.79 48.11
N THR A 186 -39.00 73.71 48.76
CA THR A 186 -39.66 74.82 49.42
C THR A 186 -39.49 74.65 50.93
N PHE A 187 -38.82 75.60 51.57
CA PHE A 187 -38.75 75.71 53.01
C PHE A 187 -39.96 76.48 53.53
N THR A 188 -40.56 76.01 54.62
CA THR A 188 -41.67 76.67 55.30
C THR A 188 -41.27 77.01 56.73
N ASN A 189 -41.45 78.26 57.13
CA ASN A 189 -41.14 78.73 58.48
C ASN A 189 -42.18 78.22 59.48
N LEU A 190 -41.72 77.63 60.59
CA LEU A 190 -42.56 77.12 61.67
C LEU A 190 -42.75 78.14 62.81
N GLY A 191 -41.95 79.21 62.85
CA GLY A 191 -41.94 80.23 63.90
C GLY A 191 -42.28 81.65 63.41
N SER A 192 -42.03 82.64 64.27
CA SER A 192 -42.30 84.06 64.02
C SER A 192 -41.08 84.88 63.59
N SER A 193 -39.86 84.36 63.76
CA SER A 193 -38.61 85.01 63.34
C SER A 193 -38.22 84.62 61.91
N PRO A 194 -37.54 85.48 61.13
CA PRO A 194 -36.96 85.06 59.86
C PRO A 194 -35.87 84.00 60.07
N VAL A 195 -35.71 83.10 59.09
CA VAL A 195 -34.71 82.02 59.13
C VAL A 195 -33.88 82.03 57.86
N ARG A 196 -32.57 82.19 58.01
CA ARG A 196 -31.61 82.06 56.90
C ARG A 196 -31.19 80.60 56.75
N VAL A 197 -31.33 80.08 55.54
CA VAL A 197 -30.85 78.77 55.11
C VAL A 197 -29.64 79.00 54.22
N PRO A 198 -28.41 78.80 54.71
CA PRO A 198 -27.22 78.94 53.88
C PRO A 198 -27.14 77.82 52.83
N ALA A 199 -26.41 78.09 51.74
CA ALA A 199 -25.94 77.07 50.82
C ALA A 199 -25.11 76.02 51.59
N GLY A 200 -25.20 74.77 51.16
CA GLY A 200 -24.63 73.61 51.84
C GLY A 200 -25.50 73.04 52.96
N THR A 201 -26.72 73.55 53.18
CA THR A 201 -27.66 72.93 54.12
C THR A 201 -28.13 71.59 53.57
N VAL A 202 -27.93 70.52 54.35
CA VAL A 202 -28.30 69.16 53.94
C VAL A 202 -29.78 68.88 54.24
N VAL A 203 -30.49 68.37 53.24
CA VAL A 203 -31.88 67.90 53.33
C VAL A 203 -31.95 66.46 52.83
N SER A 204 -32.90 65.67 53.32
CA SER A 204 -32.99 64.24 53.02
C SER A 204 -34.43 63.75 52.85
N THR A 205 -34.55 62.59 52.19
CA THR A 205 -35.81 61.85 52.13
C THR A 205 -36.10 61.16 53.46
N GLY A 206 -37.32 61.31 53.99
CA GLY A 206 -37.71 60.73 55.27
C GLY A 206 -38.26 59.30 55.20
N THR A 207 -38.44 58.75 53.99
CA THR A 207 -38.99 57.41 53.76
C THR A 207 -38.07 56.57 52.88
N GLY A 208 -37.79 55.33 53.28
CA GLY A 208 -36.93 54.41 52.54
C GLY A 208 -35.44 54.65 52.78
N THR A 209 -34.61 54.39 51.76
CA THR A 209 -33.19 54.74 51.77
C THR A 209 -33.05 56.26 51.75
N ALA A 210 -32.40 56.83 52.77
CA ALA A 210 -32.21 58.26 52.89
C ALA A 210 -31.27 58.77 51.79
N VAL A 211 -31.81 59.56 50.86
CA VAL A 211 -31.05 60.25 49.82
C VAL A 211 -30.80 61.67 50.29
N ASN A 212 -29.53 62.06 50.34
CA ASN A 212 -29.12 63.37 50.85
C ASN A 212 -28.88 64.35 49.70
N PHE A 213 -29.35 65.57 49.89
CA PHE A 213 -29.19 66.70 48.99
C PHE A 213 -28.63 67.89 49.77
N HIS A 214 -27.91 68.78 49.10
CA HIS A 214 -27.46 70.04 49.67
C HIS A 214 -28.05 71.22 48.91
N THR A 215 -28.31 72.33 49.60
CA THR A 215 -28.75 73.57 48.95
C THR A 215 -27.60 74.21 48.19
N THR A 216 -27.82 74.61 46.93
CA THR A 216 -26.80 75.29 46.11
C THR A 216 -26.86 76.80 46.24
N THR A 217 -27.99 77.33 46.70
CA THR A 217 -28.23 78.78 46.90
C THR A 217 -28.66 79.07 48.31
N ASP A 218 -28.23 80.23 48.84
CA ASP A 218 -28.79 80.78 50.07
C ASP A 218 -30.28 81.10 49.88
N ALA A 219 -31.10 80.76 50.86
CA ALA A 219 -32.51 81.11 50.90
C ALA A 219 -32.86 81.77 52.23
N GLU A 220 -33.55 82.90 52.18
CA GLU A 220 -34.07 83.58 53.37
C GLU A 220 -35.57 83.34 53.45
N VAL A 221 -35.99 82.59 54.49
CA VAL A 221 -37.42 82.34 54.74
C VAL A 221 -37.97 83.50 55.58
N PRO A 222 -38.97 84.25 55.08
CA PRO A 222 -39.52 85.40 55.79
C PRO A 222 -40.08 85.04 57.17
N ALA A 223 -40.18 86.07 58.03
CA ALA A 223 -40.80 85.97 59.33
C ALA A 223 -42.30 85.66 59.21
N GLY A 224 -42.79 84.71 60.01
CA GLY A 224 -44.20 84.35 60.09
C GLY A 224 -44.46 82.87 59.76
N ARG A 225 -45.32 82.25 60.55
CA ARG A 225 -45.63 80.82 60.41
C ARG A 225 -46.32 80.56 59.06
N GLY A 226 -45.81 79.60 58.31
CA GLY A 226 -46.34 79.26 56.98
C GLY A 226 -45.76 80.08 55.82
N GLN A 227 -44.88 81.05 56.08
CA GLN A 227 -44.12 81.72 55.04
C GLN A 227 -43.17 80.75 54.35
N ARG A 228 -43.00 80.90 53.04
CA ARG A 228 -42.25 79.95 52.21
C ARG A 228 -41.14 80.65 51.44
N ALA A 229 -40.04 79.95 51.24
CA ALA A 229 -38.99 80.33 50.31
C ALA A 229 -38.46 79.08 49.58
N ASP A 230 -38.15 79.24 48.30
CA ASP A 230 -37.60 78.17 47.49
C ASP A 230 -36.07 78.22 47.48
N ALA A 231 -35.44 77.04 47.43
CA ALA A 231 -34.02 76.89 47.22
C ALA A 231 -33.74 75.79 46.19
N SER A 232 -32.70 75.98 45.40
CA SER A 232 -32.17 74.94 44.52
C SER A 232 -31.37 73.92 45.34
N ILE A 233 -31.51 72.64 44.97
CA ILE A 233 -30.81 71.53 45.62
C ILE A 233 -30.11 70.66 44.60
N GLU A 234 -29.02 70.03 45.05
CA GLU A 234 -28.24 69.06 44.29
C GLU A 234 -27.94 67.84 45.19
N ALA A 235 -28.01 66.64 44.63
CA ALA A 235 -27.69 65.41 45.34
C ALA A 235 -26.25 65.43 45.86
N LEU A 236 -25.99 64.82 47.02
CA LEU A 236 -24.62 64.65 47.51
C LEU A 236 -23.87 63.53 46.79
N GLU A 237 -24.60 62.48 46.38
CA GLU A 237 -24.05 61.34 45.67
C GLU A 237 -24.59 61.30 44.24
N PRO A 238 -23.75 61.07 43.23
CA PRO A 238 -24.21 60.92 41.86
C PRO A 238 -25.01 59.62 41.71
N GLY A 239 -25.91 59.61 40.73
CA GLY A 239 -26.62 58.40 40.32
C GLY A 239 -28.14 58.56 40.25
N ILE A 240 -28.77 57.54 39.67
CA ILE A 240 -30.23 57.47 39.49
C ILE A 240 -31.00 57.49 40.82
N GLN A 241 -30.36 57.10 41.92
CA GLN A 241 -30.96 57.13 43.26
C GLN A 241 -31.27 58.56 43.71
N GLY A 242 -30.57 59.56 43.16
CA GLY A 242 -30.84 60.97 43.38
C GLY A 242 -32.17 61.45 42.78
N ASN A 243 -32.80 60.69 41.87
CA ASN A 243 -34.06 61.06 41.22
C ASN A 243 -35.26 60.62 42.08
N VAL A 244 -35.71 61.51 42.95
CA VAL A 244 -36.79 61.25 43.90
C VAL A 244 -38.09 61.91 43.46
N ARG A 245 -39.22 61.31 43.84
CA ARG A 245 -40.56 61.84 43.49
C ARG A 245 -40.87 63.12 44.27
N ALA A 246 -41.88 63.87 43.82
CA ALA A 246 -42.42 65.00 44.58
C ALA A 246 -42.84 64.58 46.00
N ASN A 247 -42.71 65.49 46.96
CA ASN A 247 -43.07 65.34 48.38
C ASN A 247 -42.34 64.21 49.13
N THR A 248 -41.13 63.84 48.69
CA THR A 248 -40.30 62.83 49.36
C THR A 248 -39.20 63.44 50.22
N ILE A 249 -38.67 64.60 49.83
CA ILE A 249 -37.68 65.36 50.58
C ILE A 249 -38.40 66.16 51.65
N ASN A 250 -38.41 65.64 52.88
CA ASN A 250 -39.20 66.18 53.98
C ASN A 250 -38.40 66.38 55.27
N THR A 251 -37.12 66.00 55.27
CA THR A 251 -36.27 66.05 56.45
C THR A 251 -35.16 67.07 56.23
N VAL A 252 -34.98 67.98 57.18
CA VAL A 252 -33.83 68.90 57.22
C VAL A 252 -32.81 68.33 58.20
N ASN A 253 -31.56 68.20 57.75
CA ASN A 253 -30.50 67.69 58.61
C ASN A 253 -29.89 68.86 59.41
N GLY A 254 -29.49 68.60 60.66
CA GLY A 254 -28.89 69.61 61.55
C GLY A 254 -29.89 70.40 62.40
N GLY A 255 -29.48 71.60 62.85
CA GLY A 255 -30.20 72.41 63.85
C GLY A 255 -31.40 73.19 63.31
N LEU A 256 -31.50 73.37 61.99
CA LEU A 256 -32.60 74.12 61.36
C LEU A 256 -33.94 73.35 61.38
N ARG A 257 -33.93 72.02 61.57
CA ARG A 257 -35.13 71.16 61.56
C ARG A 257 -36.25 71.56 62.52
N VAL A 258 -35.93 72.28 63.59
CA VAL A 258 -36.91 72.72 64.61
C VAL A 258 -37.58 74.04 64.20
N ARG A 259 -36.98 74.80 63.28
CA ARG A 259 -37.41 76.14 62.86
C ARG A 259 -38.08 76.15 61.50
N ILE A 260 -37.72 75.22 60.62
CA ILE A 260 -38.24 75.11 59.25
C ILE A 260 -38.61 73.68 58.93
N SER A 261 -39.65 73.51 58.10
CA SER A 261 -39.94 72.24 57.41
C SER A 261 -39.58 72.36 55.94
N VAL A 262 -39.15 71.27 55.32
CA VAL A 262 -38.84 71.22 53.89
C VAL A 262 -39.85 70.34 53.16
N THR A 263 -40.20 70.70 51.93
CA THR A 263 -40.90 69.82 51.01
C THR A 263 -40.45 70.11 49.58
N ASN A 264 -40.31 69.09 48.74
CA ASN A 264 -40.10 69.28 47.30
C ASN A 264 -41.44 69.23 46.55
N GLN A 265 -41.87 70.33 45.94
CA GLN A 265 -43.13 70.36 45.18
C GLN A 265 -43.06 69.54 43.89
N GLY A 266 -41.88 69.46 43.27
CA GLY A 266 -41.59 68.62 42.11
C GLY A 266 -40.58 67.53 42.45
N GLY A 267 -40.47 66.50 41.60
CA GLY A 267 -39.40 65.51 41.70
C GLY A 267 -38.03 66.10 41.37
N THR A 268 -36.96 65.42 41.77
CA THR A 268 -35.59 65.71 41.33
C THR A 268 -35.27 64.88 40.08
N GLY A 269 -34.37 65.40 39.25
CA GLY A 269 -34.01 64.79 37.96
C GLY A 269 -32.56 65.07 37.58
N GLY A 270 -32.06 64.42 36.54
CA GLY A 270 -30.67 64.56 36.09
C GLY A 270 -29.67 63.65 36.81
N GLY A 271 -30.12 62.82 37.76
CA GLY A 271 -29.31 61.73 38.30
C GLY A 271 -29.11 60.65 37.25
N GLY A 272 -27.90 60.53 36.74
CA GLY A 272 -27.54 59.68 35.61
C GLY A 272 -26.60 58.55 36.02
N SER A 273 -26.62 57.48 35.24
CA SER A 273 -25.66 56.39 35.35
C SER A 273 -25.21 55.94 33.97
N GLN A 274 -23.93 55.63 33.84
CA GLN A 274 -23.35 55.10 32.63
C GLN A 274 -22.84 53.67 32.87
N LEU A 275 -22.94 52.82 31.85
CA LEU A 275 -22.26 51.54 31.86
C LEU A 275 -20.81 51.77 31.43
N VAL A 276 -19.88 51.42 32.31
CA VAL A 276 -18.45 51.42 32.01
C VAL A 276 -17.96 49.98 31.85
N PRO A 277 -17.04 49.72 30.92
CA PRO A 277 -16.43 48.41 30.79
C PRO A 277 -15.54 48.10 31.99
N VAL A 278 -15.54 46.84 32.41
CA VAL A 278 -14.75 46.37 33.53
C VAL A 278 -14.09 45.03 33.21
N ALA A 279 -12.88 44.85 33.70
CA ALA A 279 -12.16 43.59 33.56
C ALA A 279 -12.82 42.50 34.41
N THR A 280 -13.18 41.37 33.79
CA THR A 280 -13.75 40.22 34.49
C THR A 280 -12.71 39.13 34.74
N GLN A 281 -12.99 38.23 35.67
CA GLN A 281 -12.16 37.04 35.87
C GLN A 281 -12.09 36.17 34.61
N ALA A 282 -13.20 36.03 33.88
CA ALA A 282 -13.24 35.27 32.64
C ALA A 282 -12.34 35.89 31.55
N ASP A 283 -12.29 37.23 31.45
CA ASP A 283 -11.38 37.91 30.53
C ASP A 283 -9.91 37.61 30.89
N ARG A 284 -9.58 37.61 32.19
CA ARG A 284 -8.22 37.32 32.68
C ARG A 284 -7.79 35.89 32.39
N ASP A 285 -8.69 34.93 32.60
CA ASP A 285 -8.43 33.51 32.34
C ASP A 285 -8.25 33.26 30.83
N GLN A 286 -9.14 33.81 30.00
CA GLN A 286 -9.03 33.74 28.54
C GLN A 286 -7.70 34.35 28.05
N LEU A 287 -7.31 35.50 28.61
CA LEU A 287 -6.07 36.17 28.23
C LEU A 287 -4.84 35.36 28.64
N LEU A 288 -4.87 34.72 29.80
CA LEU A 288 -3.82 33.81 30.25
C LEU A 288 -3.67 32.63 29.29
N ASP A 289 -4.76 31.92 28.98
CA ASP A 289 -4.75 30.79 28.05
C ASP A 289 -4.23 31.20 26.66
N GLN A 290 -4.61 32.38 26.19
CA GLN A 290 -4.16 32.91 24.90
C GLN A 290 -2.65 33.18 24.89
N VAL A 291 -2.12 33.78 25.96
CA VAL A 291 -0.68 34.07 26.06
C VAL A 291 0.12 32.78 26.24
N GLU A 292 -0.36 31.82 27.02
CA GLU A 292 0.29 30.51 27.17
C GLU A 292 0.32 29.74 25.84
N ALA A 293 -0.78 29.75 25.08
CA ALA A 293 -0.81 29.15 23.76
C ALA A 293 0.17 29.84 22.78
N GLN A 294 0.32 31.16 22.87
CA GLN A 294 1.31 31.89 22.09
C GLN A 294 2.74 31.49 22.46
N ILE A 295 3.06 31.44 23.75
CA ILE A 295 4.40 31.02 24.22
C ILE A 295 4.66 29.57 23.77
N ALA A 296 3.69 28.67 23.88
CA ALA A 296 3.84 27.28 23.45
C ALA A 296 4.08 27.15 21.93
N ALA A 297 3.45 27.99 21.11
CA ALA A 297 3.68 28.02 19.67
C ALA A 297 5.10 28.51 19.31
N GLU A 298 5.59 29.53 20.02
CA GLU A 298 6.93 30.10 19.80
C GLU A 298 8.06 29.27 20.46
N ALA A 299 7.73 28.47 21.48
CA ALA A 299 8.67 27.69 22.28
C ALA A 299 9.56 26.78 21.43
N TYR A 300 8.95 26.02 20.52
CA TYR A 300 9.68 25.06 19.69
C TYR A 300 10.67 25.76 18.76
N GLU A 301 10.25 26.81 18.06
CA GLU A 301 11.13 27.58 17.16
C GLU A 301 12.30 28.23 17.90
N LYS A 302 12.03 28.80 19.09
CA LYS A 302 13.08 29.42 19.92
C LYS A 302 14.10 28.40 20.43
N LEU A 303 13.65 27.22 20.84
CA LEU A 303 14.55 26.14 21.26
C LEU A 303 15.33 25.54 20.09
N GLN A 304 14.71 25.40 18.91
CA GLN A 304 15.40 24.93 17.71
C GLN A 304 16.59 25.82 17.33
N GLY A 305 16.47 27.15 17.53
CA GLY A 305 17.57 28.09 17.31
C GLY A 305 18.76 27.93 18.25
N LEU A 306 18.63 27.16 19.33
CA LEU A 306 19.67 26.90 20.33
C LEU A 306 20.26 25.48 20.23
N LEU A 307 19.82 24.68 19.24
CA LEU A 307 20.34 23.35 19.00
C LEU A 307 21.71 23.41 18.32
N GLU A 308 22.58 22.50 18.72
CA GLU A 308 23.86 22.29 18.06
C GLU A 308 23.67 21.44 16.79
N PRO A 309 24.59 21.50 15.81
CA PRO A 309 24.50 20.70 14.60
C PRO A 309 24.45 19.20 14.92
N GLY A 310 23.38 18.52 14.49
CA GLY A 310 23.19 17.08 14.75
C GLY A 310 22.41 16.77 16.02
N GLU A 311 21.94 17.78 16.76
CA GLU A 311 21.00 17.57 17.86
C GLU A 311 19.55 17.59 17.38
N TRP A 312 18.74 16.75 18.02
CA TRP A 312 17.31 16.66 17.82
C TRP A 312 16.57 16.95 19.12
N LEU A 313 15.52 17.76 19.02
CA LEU A 313 14.64 18.11 20.13
C LEU A 313 13.26 17.48 19.90
N SER A 314 12.78 16.70 20.88
CA SER A 314 11.40 16.23 20.85
C SER A 314 10.44 17.36 21.24
N PRO A 315 9.40 17.66 20.46
CA PRO A 315 8.35 18.61 20.85
C PRO A 315 7.67 18.24 22.17
N GLU A 316 7.56 16.94 22.48
CA GLU A 316 6.95 16.42 23.71
C GLU A 316 7.85 16.60 24.95
N SER A 317 9.14 16.87 24.75
CA SER A 317 10.08 17.12 25.84
C SER A 317 10.04 18.56 26.36
N ILE A 318 9.30 19.44 25.69
CA ILE A 318 9.23 20.86 26.03
C ILE A 318 8.37 21.04 27.27
N GLN A 319 8.96 21.66 28.28
CA GLN A 319 8.33 22.04 29.53
C GLN A 319 8.31 23.56 29.64
N LEU A 320 7.13 24.10 29.92
CA LEU A 320 6.94 25.52 30.21
C LEU A 320 6.95 25.71 31.73
N LEU A 321 7.92 26.46 32.24
CA LEU A 321 8.05 26.79 33.66
C LEU A 321 7.80 28.28 33.86
N THR A 322 6.81 28.60 34.68
CA THR A 322 6.49 29.99 35.02
C THR A 322 7.55 30.58 35.96
N LEU A 323 8.33 31.55 35.46
CA LEU A 323 9.38 32.22 36.24
C LEU A 323 8.83 33.34 37.12
N SER A 324 7.79 34.03 36.64
CA SER A 324 7.20 35.18 37.31
C SER A 324 5.69 35.11 37.29
N THR A 325 5.06 35.65 38.33
CA THR A 325 3.60 35.79 38.37
C THR A 325 3.10 36.62 37.18
N PRO A 326 1.99 36.23 36.54
CA PRO A 326 1.39 36.98 35.44
C PRO A 326 1.08 38.41 35.88
N THR A 327 1.52 39.40 35.09
CA THR A 327 1.27 40.82 35.38
C THR A 327 0.15 41.32 34.50
N PHE A 328 -1.02 41.56 35.11
CA PHE A 328 -2.18 42.14 34.45
C PHE A 328 -2.20 43.66 34.60
N SER A 329 -2.71 44.39 33.60
CA SER A 329 -2.85 45.85 33.66
C SER A 329 -4.00 46.34 34.53
N ALA A 330 -4.99 45.49 34.83
CA ALA A 330 -6.14 45.82 35.65
C ALA A 330 -6.55 44.62 36.52
N PHE A 331 -7.15 44.90 37.68
CA PHE A 331 -7.71 43.90 38.58
C PHE A 331 -9.14 43.50 38.20
N ASN A 332 -9.66 42.46 38.84
CA ASN A 332 -11.05 42.07 38.66
C ASN A 332 -11.99 43.20 39.13
N ASP A 333 -13.04 43.47 38.35
CA ASP A 333 -14.04 44.53 38.56
C ASP A 333 -13.51 45.98 38.44
N GLU A 334 -12.25 46.14 38.05
CA GLU A 334 -11.65 47.43 37.77
C GLU A 334 -12.11 47.96 36.40
N GLU A 335 -12.28 49.28 36.31
CA GLU A 335 -12.69 49.95 35.07
C GLU A 335 -11.52 50.01 34.09
N ALA A 336 -11.66 49.30 32.98
CA ALA A 336 -10.68 49.23 31.91
C ALA A 336 -11.40 48.87 30.61
N ASP A 337 -11.09 49.54 29.51
CA ASP A 337 -11.61 49.18 28.18
C ASP A 337 -10.88 47.96 27.60
N GLU A 338 -9.60 47.83 27.94
CA GLU A 338 -8.70 46.80 27.48
C GLU A 338 -7.90 46.23 28.65
N LEU A 339 -7.72 44.91 28.62
CA LEU A 339 -6.94 44.16 29.57
C LEU A 339 -5.70 43.63 28.86
N SER A 340 -4.53 43.94 29.40
CA SER A 340 -3.25 43.42 28.92
C SER A 340 -2.58 42.54 29.96
N LEU A 341 -1.85 41.54 29.49
CA LEU A 341 -1.10 40.58 30.29
C LEU A 341 0.31 40.48 29.74
N THR A 342 1.30 40.64 30.60
CA THR A 342 2.68 40.28 30.32
C THR A 342 3.06 39.05 31.14
N LEU A 343 3.54 38.01 30.45
CA LEU A 343 3.96 36.75 31.04
C LEU A 343 5.36 36.39 30.54
N ARG A 344 6.24 36.07 31.50
CA ARG A 344 7.58 35.55 31.26
C ARG A 344 7.65 34.10 31.72
N GLN A 345 7.90 33.20 30.78
CA GLN A 345 8.07 31.76 31.05
C GLN A 345 9.46 31.30 30.60
N LEU A 346 10.06 30.41 31.39
CA LEU A 346 11.21 29.62 30.98
C LEU A 346 10.70 28.42 30.20
N VAL A 347 11.14 28.30 28.96
CA VAL A 347 10.91 27.11 28.16
C VAL A 347 12.16 26.25 28.28
N ARG A 348 11.97 25.01 28.71
CA ARG A 348 13.04 24.02 28.86
C ARG A 348 12.74 22.83 27.96
N GLY A 349 13.73 22.35 27.23
CA GLY A 349 13.64 21.15 26.40
C GLY A 349 14.83 20.22 26.61
N VAL A 350 14.68 18.98 26.17
CA VAL A 350 15.72 17.96 26.24
C VAL A 350 16.15 17.59 24.82
N ALA A 351 17.35 18.00 24.43
CA ALA A 351 17.94 17.69 23.14
C ALA A 351 18.81 16.43 23.22
N VAL A 352 18.79 15.61 22.18
CA VAL A 352 19.56 14.36 22.07
C VAL A 352 20.35 14.38 20.77
N ASP A 353 21.57 13.88 20.79
CA ASP A 353 22.39 13.72 19.58
C ASP A 353 21.75 12.69 18.64
N GLU A 354 21.50 13.08 17.38
CA GLU A 354 20.85 12.26 16.37
C GLU A 354 21.68 11.03 15.98
N ALA A 355 23.02 11.15 15.98
CA ALA A 355 23.91 10.03 15.68
C ALA A 355 23.83 8.97 16.78
N ILE A 356 23.87 9.40 18.04
CA ILE A 356 23.73 8.49 19.21
C ILE A 356 22.35 7.84 19.22
N LEU A 357 21.29 8.62 18.98
CA LEU A 357 19.92 8.11 18.90
C LEU A 357 19.78 7.05 17.80
N ARG A 358 20.35 7.30 16.61
CA ARG A 358 20.29 6.37 15.48
C ARG A 358 21.05 5.08 15.78
N GLU A 359 22.21 5.16 16.40
CA GLU A 359 22.99 3.98 16.82
C GLU A 359 22.20 3.14 17.84
N ALA A 360 21.64 3.78 18.86
CA ALA A 360 20.81 3.12 19.87
C ALA A 360 19.57 2.45 19.29
N LEU A 361 18.87 3.13 18.36
CA LEU A 361 17.73 2.57 17.65
C LEU A 361 18.12 1.34 16.82
N LEU A 362 19.25 1.39 16.11
CA LEU A 362 19.73 0.26 15.31
C LEU A 362 20.10 -0.93 16.17
N GLN A 363 20.77 -0.71 17.30
CA GLN A 363 21.17 -1.78 18.20
C GLN A 363 19.94 -2.42 18.87
N THR A 364 19.02 -1.60 19.39
CA THR A 364 17.80 -2.13 20.03
C THR A 364 16.88 -2.81 19.02
N ALA A 365 16.81 -2.30 17.79
CA ALA A 365 16.09 -2.96 16.70
C ALA A 365 16.73 -4.31 16.34
N GLN A 366 18.07 -4.44 16.38
CA GLN A 366 18.76 -5.70 16.14
C GLN A 366 18.43 -6.77 17.19
N ASP A 367 18.37 -6.38 18.46
CA ASP A 367 18.02 -7.29 19.57
C ASP A 367 16.56 -7.76 19.52
N ALA A 368 15.67 -6.94 18.95
CA ALA A 368 14.27 -7.28 18.77
C ALA A 368 13.98 -8.21 17.57
N ILE A 369 14.98 -8.53 16.73
CA ILE A 369 14.80 -9.40 15.56
C ILE A 369 14.66 -10.87 16.00
N PRO A 370 13.64 -11.60 15.53
CA PRO A 370 13.56 -13.04 15.73
C PRO A 370 14.80 -13.75 15.20
N ARG A 371 15.31 -14.78 15.90
CA ARG A 371 16.54 -15.52 15.53
C ARG A 371 16.55 -16.11 14.10
N GLU A 372 15.39 -16.19 13.44
CA GLU A 372 15.20 -16.73 12.09
C GLU A 372 15.16 -15.66 10.98
N ALA A 373 15.26 -14.38 11.32
CA ALA A 373 15.18 -13.26 10.40
C ALA A 373 16.50 -12.47 10.33
N LYS A 374 16.76 -11.84 9.17
CA LYS A 374 17.93 -10.97 8.96
C LYS A 374 17.47 -9.61 8.46
N LEU A 375 17.95 -8.52 9.08
CA LEU A 375 17.71 -7.17 8.60
C LEU A 375 18.31 -6.98 7.21
N VAL A 376 17.48 -6.53 6.27
CA VAL A 376 17.94 -6.03 4.99
C VAL A 376 18.21 -4.54 5.19
N ALA A 377 19.49 -4.18 5.40
CA ALA A 377 19.93 -2.83 5.78
C ALA A 377 19.46 -1.71 4.83
N SER A 378 19.06 -2.04 3.59
CA SER A 378 18.50 -1.10 2.62
C SER A 378 17.00 -0.79 2.80
N SER A 379 16.37 -1.18 3.92
CA SER A 379 14.92 -1.02 4.15
C SER A 379 14.55 -0.25 5.43
N LEU A 380 15.52 0.36 6.11
CA LEU A 380 15.25 1.30 7.20
C LEU A 380 14.74 2.61 6.60
N THR A 381 13.46 2.91 6.79
CA THR A 381 12.79 4.15 6.39
C THR A 381 12.28 4.90 7.60
#